data_AF-A0A653BTP8-F1
#
_entry.id   AF-A0A653BTP8-F1
#
_cell.length_a   1.000
_cell.length_b   1.000
_cell.length_c   1.000
_cell.angle_alpha   90.00
_cell.angle_beta   90.00
_cell.angle_gamma   90.00
#
_symmetry.space_group_name_H-M   'P 1'
#
loop_
_entity.id
_entity.type
_entity.pdbx_description
1 polymer ?
#
loop_
_entity_poly.entity_id
_entity_poly.type
_entity_poly.pdbx_seq_one_letter_code
_entity_poly.pdbx_strand_id
1 'polypeptide(L)'
;MGVPAFFRWLSRKYPSVIVPCVEQKPVDINGVRLPVNSAEPNPNGVEFDNLYLDMNGIIHPCTHPEDRPAPKNEDEMMVAIFDCIDRLFRIVRPRKLLYMAIDGVAPRAKMNQQRSRRFRASKETQEKIQEIKRIRAELILKGCVLPPEKPKEEHFDSNCITPGTPFMARLSECLHYYIHERLNNDPGWKGIKVILSDANVPGEGEHKIMDYIRKQRSQPDHDPNTQHCLCGADADLIMLGLATHEPNFTIIREEFKPNQPKPCEICAQLGHEMKDCIGGSKSEHDKPAEISVSAETDFIFVRLNVLKEYLEKELFMLNLPFKYEFERALDDWVFMCFFVGNDFLPHLPSLEIREGAIDRLIKLYKDCVYKTGGYLTNSGEVNLERVQMIMLELGKVEDEIFKNRQQRELQFKAREKAKKKRNSYNEYRPNMTFLRGTQFEPQAIGQQQTLTNVKQEAYNIRRAGMHSATDAKLQTVDSRTALESMMSPTESRGEKRKLDDTDDDSEDEQAHDEVRLWEDGFKDRYYESKFDVGSDQLEFRYSVALQYVRGLCWVLKYYYQGCASWKWYFPYHYAPFASDFCNIAGLSTEFEADTKPFNPLEQLMGVFPAASSKHVPEVWAELMSSPTSIPRTLRST
;
A
#
# COMPACT_ATOMS: atom_id res chain seq x y z
N MET A 1 -3.84 -1.00 7.37
CA MET A 1 -2.76 -0.01 7.13
C MET A 1 -2.01 -0.36 5.88
N GLY A 2 -1.59 0.63 5.11
CA GLY A 2 -0.69 0.41 3.99
C GLY A 2 0.47 1.40 4.08
N VAL A 3 1.62 1.00 3.57
CA VAL A 3 2.80 1.84 3.39
C VAL A 3 2.45 3.25 2.89
N PRO A 4 1.57 3.43 1.87
CA PRO A 4 1.25 4.77 1.39
C PRO A 4 0.40 5.59 2.37
N ALA A 5 -0.39 4.95 3.23
CA ALA A 5 -1.26 5.65 4.18
C ALA A 5 -0.48 6.20 5.37
N PHE A 6 0.41 5.39 5.97
CA PHE A 6 1.26 5.85 7.07
C PHE A 6 2.24 6.92 6.60
N PHE A 7 2.92 6.68 5.47
CA PHE A 7 3.88 7.64 4.93
C PHE A 7 3.21 8.97 4.57
N ARG A 8 1.99 8.95 4.02
CA ARG A 8 1.21 10.18 3.74
C ARG A 8 0.80 10.92 5.01
N TRP A 9 0.49 10.21 6.09
CA TRP A 9 0.22 10.85 7.38
C TRP A 9 1.49 11.50 7.93
N LEU A 10 2.61 10.76 7.91
CA LEU A 10 3.92 11.24 8.36
C LEU A 10 4.36 12.49 7.58
N SER A 11 4.27 12.46 6.25
CA SER A 11 4.70 13.57 5.39
C SER A 11 3.87 14.83 5.57
N ARG A 12 2.57 14.69 5.88
CA ARG A 12 1.68 15.83 6.16
C ARG A 12 1.92 16.40 7.55
N LYS A 13 2.18 15.55 8.55
CA LYS A 13 2.31 15.97 9.94
C LYS A 13 3.71 16.48 10.28
N TYR A 14 4.74 15.83 9.73
CA TYR A 14 6.15 16.15 9.98
C TYR A 14 6.91 16.32 8.65
N PRO A 15 6.65 17.41 7.90
CA PRO A 15 7.17 17.57 6.54
C PRO A 15 8.72 17.59 6.48
N SER A 16 9.38 18.13 7.50
CA SER A 16 10.85 18.24 7.54
C SER A 16 11.58 16.90 7.73
N VAL A 17 10.86 15.82 8.03
CA VAL A 17 11.43 14.47 8.14
C VAL A 17 11.89 13.96 6.76
N ILE A 18 11.24 14.39 5.69
CA ILE A 18 11.50 13.92 4.32
C ILE A 18 12.36 14.92 3.58
N VAL A 19 13.44 14.45 2.95
CA VAL A 19 14.35 15.26 2.14
C VAL A 19 14.64 14.52 0.83
N PRO A 20 14.62 15.20 -0.34
CA PRO A 20 15.01 14.56 -1.60
C PRO A 20 16.51 14.22 -1.60
N CYS A 21 16.86 13.08 -2.19
CA CYS A 21 18.26 12.69 -2.37
C CYS A 21 18.89 13.48 -3.53
N VAL A 22 20.14 13.87 -3.36
CA VAL A 22 20.99 14.46 -4.40
C VAL A 22 21.79 13.34 -5.06
N GLU A 23 21.50 13.07 -6.33
CA GLU A 23 22.20 12.08 -7.14
C GLU A 23 23.14 12.76 -8.14
N GLN A 24 24.43 12.41 -8.09
CA GLN A 24 25.38 12.79 -9.14
C GLN A 24 25.18 11.85 -10.33
N LYS A 25 24.87 12.41 -11.50
CA LYS A 25 24.74 11.64 -12.73
C LYS A 25 26.09 11.55 -13.46
N PRO A 26 26.38 10.44 -14.16
CA PRO A 26 27.57 10.36 -15.01
C PRO A 26 27.55 11.49 -16.05
N VAL A 27 28.68 12.16 -16.22
CA VAL A 27 28.82 13.26 -17.18
C VAL A 27 29.51 12.74 -18.43
N ASP A 28 28.88 12.92 -19.59
CA ASP A 28 29.51 12.66 -20.87
C ASP A 28 30.37 13.85 -21.29
N ILE A 29 31.68 13.67 -21.33
CA ILE A 29 32.61 14.67 -21.86
C ILE A 29 33.27 14.09 -23.10
N ASN A 30 33.01 14.69 -24.27
CA ASN A 30 33.60 14.30 -25.57
C ASN A 30 33.40 12.81 -25.94
N GLY A 31 32.26 12.23 -25.60
CA GLY A 31 31.95 10.81 -25.89
C GLY A 31 32.56 9.81 -24.90
N VAL A 32 33.24 10.29 -23.84
CA VAL A 32 33.69 9.48 -22.71
C VAL A 32 32.77 9.75 -21.51
N ARG A 33 32.05 8.70 -21.08
CA ARG A 33 31.17 8.76 -19.90
C ARG A 33 32.03 8.67 -18.65
N LEU A 34 32.19 9.78 -17.94
CA LEU A 34 32.93 9.79 -16.68
C LEU A 34 32.07 9.11 -15.59
N PRO A 35 32.55 8.00 -14.99
CA PRO A 35 31.82 7.32 -13.93
C PRO A 35 31.81 8.18 -12.66
N VAL A 36 30.73 8.07 -11.89
CA VAL A 36 30.60 8.75 -10.60
C VAL A 36 31.54 8.07 -9.60
N ASN A 37 32.43 8.85 -8.98
CA ASN A 37 33.37 8.33 -7.99
C ASN A 37 32.75 8.34 -6.59
N SER A 38 32.27 7.17 -6.14
CA SER A 38 31.66 7.01 -4.81
C SER A 38 32.64 7.19 -3.64
N ALA A 39 33.96 7.24 -3.90
CA ALA A 39 34.97 7.53 -2.87
C ALA A 39 35.01 9.03 -2.49
N GLU A 40 34.43 9.92 -3.31
CA GLU A 40 34.35 11.35 -3.00
C GLU A 40 33.31 11.65 -1.91
N PRO A 41 33.40 12.82 -1.24
CA PRO A 41 32.42 13.24 -0.25
C PRO A 41 30.98 13.18 -0.77
N ASN A 42 30.05 12.78 0.08
CA ASN A 42 28.67 12.58 -0.30
C ASN A 42 27.99 13.92 -0.64
N PRO A 43 27.40 14.07 -1.84
CA PRO A 43 26.75 15.32 -2.27
C PRO A 43 25.51 15.70 -1.44
N ASN A 44 24.96 14.77 -0.65
CA ASN A 44 23.84 15.01 0.25
C ASN A 44 24.23 15.80 1.51
N GLY A 45 25.52 16.10 1.71
CA GLY A 45 26.01 16.84 2.87
C GLY A 45 26.05 16.03 4.17
N VAL A 46 25.76 14.72 4.11
CA VAL A 46 25.83 13.77 5.21
C VAL A 46 26.56 12.53 4.73
N GLU A 47 27.52 12.06 5.52
CA GLU A 47 28.22 10.80 5.30
C GLU A 47 27.51 9.68 6.06
N PHE A 48 27.47 8.49 5.47
CA PHE A 48 26.89 7.30 6.09
C PHE A 48 27.98 6.27 6.36
N ASP A 49 27.97 5.68 7.54
CA ASP A 49 28.89 4.60 7.90
C ASP A 49 28.39 3.27 7.33
N ASN A 50 27.12 2.97 7.60
CA ASN A 50 26.53 1.67 7.32
C ASN A 50 25.29 1.82 6.42
N LEU A 51 25.30 1.12 5.28
CA LEU A 51 24.14 0.96 4.41
C LEU A 51 23.57 -0.46 4.58
N TYR A 52 22.28 -0.54 4.88
CA TYR A 52 21.53 -1.78 4.99
C TYR A 52 20.53 -1.86 3.85
N LEU A 53 20.53 -2.95 3.10
CA LEU A 53 19.61 -3.18 1.99
C LEU A 53 18.64 -4.31 2.36
N ASP A 54 17.36 -3.98 2.48
CA ASP A 54 16.31 -4.98 2.33
C ASP A 54 16.19 -5.34 0.85
N MET A 55 16.76 -6.48 0.50
CA MET A 55 16.87 -6.92 -0.89
C MET A 55 15.50 -7.26 -1.48
N ASN A 56 14.52 -7.69 -0.68
CA ASN A 56 13.19 -7.99 -1.19
C ASN A 56 12.51 -6.72 -1.73
N GLY A 57 12.72 -5.58 -1.07
CA GLY A 57 12.32 -4.26 -1.57
C GLY A 57 12.98 -3.85 -2.89
N ILE A 58 14.09 -4.47 -3.28
CA ILE A 58 14.82 -4.21 -4.55
C ILE A 58 14.44 -5.24 -5.63
N ILE A 59 14.38 -6.52 -5.28
CA ILE A 59 14.10 -7.63 -6.21
C ILE A 59 12.71 -7.49 -6.83
N HIS A 60 11.71 -7.09 -6.04
CA HIS A 60 10.34 -6.94 -6.53
C HIS A 60 10.23 -5.90 -7.67
N PRO A 61 10.63 -4.62 -7.49
CA PRO A 61 10.62 -3.61 -8.56
C PRO A 61 11.52 -3.95 -9.77
N CYS A 62 12.59 -4.72 -9.56
CA CYS A 62 13.50 -5.11 -10.66
C CYS A 62 12.93 -6.24 -11.52
N THR A 63 12.10 -7.12 -10.96
CA THR A 63 11.56 -8.29 -11.67
C THR A 63 10.18 -8.05 -12.30
N HIS A 64 9.36 -7.20 -11.70
CA HIS A 64 8.04 -6.83 -12.20
C HIS A 64 7.77 -5.34 -11.99
N PRO A 65 8.52 -4.47 -12.69
CA PRO A 65 8.32 -3.03 -12.61
C PRO A 65 6.91 -2.63 -13.06
N GLU A 66 6.30 -1.66 -12.37
CA GLU A 66 5.00 -1.11 -12.76
C GLU A 66 5.10 -0.13 -13.95
N ASP A 67 6.24 0.57 -14.07
CA ASP A 67 6.40 1.74 -14.94
C ASP A 67 7.29 1.50 -16.17
N ARG A 68 7.87 0.30 -16.30
CA ARG A 68 8.72 -0.12 -17.44
C ARG A 68 8.37 -1.56 -17.83
N PRO A 69 8.68 -2.01 -19.06
CA PRO A 69 8.46 -3.41 -19.44
C PRO A 69 9.24 -4.35 -18.49
N ALA A 70 8.63 -5.49 -18.16
CA ALA A 70 9.29 -6.51 -17.36
C ALA A 70 10.53 -7.07 -18.09
N PRO A 71 11.59 -7.45 -17.36
CA PRO A 71 12.76 -8.11 -17.94
C PRO A 71 12.37 -9.40 -18.68
N LYS A 72 13.07 -9.72 -19.76
CA LYS A 72 12.75 -10.87 -20.62
C LYS A 72 13.19 -12.20 -20.02
N ASN A 73 14.27 -12.19 -19.25
CA ASN A 73 14.88 -13.38 -18.68
C ASN A 73 15.50 -13.09 -17.30
N GLU A 74 15.92 -14.14 -16.60
CA GLU A 74 16.52 -14.00 -15.27
C GLU A 74 17.85 -13.20 -15.31
N ASP A 75 18.63 -13.29 -16.38
CA ASP A 75 19.90 -12.55 -16.51
C ASP A 75 19.67 -11.03 -16.54
N GLU A 76 18.68 -10.55 -17.30
CA GLU A 76 18.27 -9.15 -17.31
C GLU A 76 17.73 -8.71 -15.93
N MET A 77 17.07 -9.61 -15.18
CA MET A 77 16.64 -9.33 -13.80
C MET A 77 17.83 -9.14 -12.87
N MET A 78 18.85 -10.00 -12.96
CA MET A 78 20.07 -9.89 -12.14
C MET A 78 20.82 -8.59 -12.43
N VAL A 79 20.97 -8.22 -13.71
CA VAL A 79 21.58 -6.94 -14.10
C VAL A 79 20.80 -5.76 -13.55
N ALA A 80 19.46 -5.78 -13.65
CA ALA A 80 18.62 -4.72 -13.09
C ALA A 80 18.77 -4.60 -11.56
N ILE A 81 18.91 -5.73 -10.85
CA ILE A 81 19.19 -5.76 -9.40
C ILE A 81 20.55 -5.13 -9.11
N PHE A 82 21.61 -5.51 -9.85
CA PHE A 82 22.95 -4.94 -9.69
C PHE A 82 22.99 -3.43 -9.95
N ASP A 83 22.32 -2.97 -11.00
CA ASP A 83 22.21 -1.54 -11.32
C ASP A 83 21.50 -0.75 -10.21
N CYS A 84 20.46 -1.35 -9.61
CA CYS A 84 19.75 -0.74 -8.49
C CYS A 84 20.64 -0.62 -7.24
N ILE A 85 21.37 -1.69 -6.89
CA ILE A 85 22.31 -1.69 -5.75
C ILE A 85 23.41 -0.67 -5.99
N ASP A 86 23.99 -0.62 -7.19
CA ASP A 86 25.00 0.36 -7.57
C ASP A 86 24.48 1.80 -7.44
N ARG A 87 23.25 2.06 -7.89
CA ARG A 87 22.61 3.37 -7.78
C ARG A 87 22.45 3.78 -6.32
N LEU A 88 21.92 2.89 -5.47
CA LEU A 88 21.80 3.12 -4.04
C LEU A 88 23.15 3.36 -3.37
N PHE A 89 24.17 2.57 -3.75
CA PHE A 89 25.54 2.72 -3.24
C PHE A 89 26.12 4.08 -3.60
N ARG A 90 25.92 4.58 -4.82
CA ARG A 90 26.39 5.91 -5.28
C ARG A 90 25.71 7.07 -4.56
N ILE A 91 24.43 6.90 -4.19
CA ILE A 91 23.65 7.90 -3.43
C ILE A 91 24.11 7.96 -1.98
N VAL A 92 24.22 6.80 -1.31
CA VAL A 92 24.48 6.72 0.13
C VAL A 92 25.97 6.77 0.47
N ARG A 93 26.83 6.15 -0.35
CA ARG A 93 28.29 6.07 -0.17
C ARG A 93 28.71 5.60 1.22
N PRO A 94 28.36 4.35 1.62
CA PRO A 94 28.72 3.83 2.94
C PRO A 94 30.24 3.78 3.13
N ARG A 95 30.73 4.18 4.30
CA ARG A 95 32.17 4.27 4.61
C ARG A 95 32.73 3.08 5.38
N LYS A 96 31.88 2.30 6.05
CA LYS A 96 32.29 1.17 6.90
C LYS A 96 31.64 -0.15 6.48
N LEU A 97 30.32 -0.17 6.26
CA LEU A 97 29.57 -1.41 6.05
C LEU A 97 28.53 -1.30 4.94
N LEU A 98 28.46 -2.33 4.10
CA LEU A 98 27.29 -2.67 3.29
C LEU A 98 26.72 -3.99 3.78
N TYR A 99 25.48 -3.99 4.28
CA TYR A 99 24.77 -5.18 4.72
C TYR A 99 23.59 -5.45 3.77
N MET A 100 23.60 -6.61 3.11
CA MET A 100 22.59 -7.02 2.14
C MET A 100 21.77 -8.16 2.74
N ALA A 101 20.48 -7.92 3.02
CA ALA A 101 19.60 -8.89 3.66
C ALA A 101 18.49 -9.33 2.69
N ILE A 102 18.51 -10.60 2.34
CA ILE A 102 17.45 -11.26 1.56
C ILE A 102 16.48 -11.93 2.53
N ASP A 103 15.16 -11.92 2.31
CA ASP A 103 14.26 -12.65 3.20
C ASP A 103 14.63 -14.14 3.26
N GLY A 104 14.74 -14.66 4.48
CA GLY A 104 14.81 -16.09 4.77
C GLY A 104 13.45 -16.64 5.22
N VAL A 105 13.46 -17.83 5.82
CA VAL A 105 12.25 -18.41 6.41
C VAL A 105 11.72 -17.49 7.51
N ALA A 106 10.47 -17.08 7.42
CA ALA A 106 9.83 -16.16 8.34
C ALA A 106 9.08 -16.89 9.48
N PRO A 107 8.78 -16.21 10.61
CA PRO A 107 7.92 -16.76 11.66
C PRO A 107 6.52 -17.10 11.14
N ARG A 108 5.85 -18.06 11.79
CA ARG A 108 4.50 -18.52 11.40
C ARG A 108 3.48 -17.38 11.31
N ALA A 109 3.57 -16.39 12.20
CA ALA A 109 2.74 -15.19 12.16
C ALA A 109 2.84 -14.47 10.80
N LYS A 110 4.07 -14.24 10.29
CA LYS A 110 4.29 -13.63 8.97
C LYS A 110 3.91 -14.57 7.82
N MET A 111 4.18 -15.87 7.95
CA MET A 111 3.83 -16.84 6.91
C MET A 111 2.34 -16.81 6.54
N ASN A 112 1.46 -16.56 7.51
CA ASN A 112 0.02 -16.42 7.24
C ASN A 112 -0.30 -15.19 6.37
N GLN A 113 0.36 -14.05 6.64
CA GLN A 113 0.24 -12.84 5.82
C GLN A 113 0.80 -13.07 4.42
N GLN A 114 1.98 -13.69 4.32
CA GLN A 114 2.58 -14.05 3.03
C GLN A 114 1.64 -14.99 2.24
N ARG A 115 1.12 -16.05 2.87
CA ARG A 115 0.14 -16.96 2.25
C ARG A 115 -1.06 -16.19 1.71
N SER A 116 -1.68 -15.33 2.51
CA SER A 116 -2.84 -14.54 2.09
C SER A 116 -2.53 -13.69 0.86
N ARG A 117 -1.39 -12.98 0.86
CA ARG A 117 -0.94 -12.16 -0.28
C ARG A 117 -0.73 -12.99 -1.55
N ARG A 118 -0.08 -14.16 -1.43
CA ARG A 118 0.27 -15.02 -2.57
C ARG A 118 -0.97 -15.66 -3.20
N PHE A 119 -1.92 -16.11 -2.38
CA PHE A 119 -3.21 -16.62 -2.86
C PHE A 119 -4.04 -15.51 -3.53
N ARG A 120 -4.06 -14.31 -2.94
CA ARG A 120 -4.75 -13.16 -3.54
C ARG A 120 -4.13 -12.77 -4.88
N ALA A 121 -2.81 -12.62 -4.95
CA ALA A 121 -2.10 -12.28 -6.18
C ALA A 121 -2.33 -13.32 -7.29
N SER A 122 -2.34 -14.61 -6.94
CA SER A 122 -2.65 -15.68 -7.90
C SER A 122 -4.09 -15.60 -8.41
N LYS A 123 -5.05 -15.31 -7.54
CA LYS A 123 -6.46 -15.16 -7.91
C LYS A 123 -6.68 -13.91 -8.78
N GLU A 124 -6.15 -12.76 -8.36
CA GLU A 124 -6.21 -11.50 -9.12
C GLU A 124 -5.59 -11.65 -10.51
N THR A 125 -4.45 -12.35 -10.62
CA THR A 125 -3.82 -12.64 -11.92
C THR A 125 -4.73 -13.48 -12.81
N GLN A 126 -5.39 -14.51 -12.27
CA GLN A 126 -6.33 -15.34 -13.02
C GLN A 126 -7.58 -14.57 -13.46
N GLU A 127 -8.19 -13.81 -12.55
CA GLU A 127 -9.35 -12.95 -12.82
C GLU A 127 -9.02 -11.91 -13.90
N LYS A 128 -7.85 -11.27 -13.79
CA LYS A 128 -7.34 -10.31 -14.77
C LYS A 128 -7.15 -10.92 -16.16
N ILE A 129 -6.58 -12.12 -16.24
CA ILE A 129 -6.42 -12.85 -17.52
C ILE A 129 -7.79 -13.16 -18.14
N GLN A 130 -8.77 -13.56 -17.33
CA GLN A 130 -10.13 -13.84 -17.80
C GLN A 130 -10.83 -12.58 -18.29
N GLU A 131 -10.71 -11.48 -17.55
CA GLU A 131 -11.33 -10.21 -17.89
C GLU A 131 -10.71 -9.60 -19.16
N ILE A 132 -9.38 -9.65 -19.33
CA ILE A 132 -8.71 -9.22 -20.56
C ILE A 132 -9.23 -10.02 -21.77
N LYS A 133 -9.39 -11.34 -21.64
CA LYS A 133 -9.93 -12.18 -22.72
C LYS A 133 -11.38 -11.82 -23.06
N ARG A 134 -12.20 -11.54 -22.05
CA ARG A 134 -13.59 -11.14 -22.22
C ARG A 134 -13.68 -9.81 -22.99
N ILE A 135 -13.00 -8.77 -22.51
CA ILE A 135 -13.06 -7.44 -23.15
C ILE A 135 -12.47 -7.50 -24.57
N ARG A 136 -11.38 -8.25 -24.78
CA ARG A 136 -10.83 -8.47 -26.14
C ARG A 136 -11.86 -9.11 -27.07
N ALA A 137 -12.55 -10.16 -26.62
CA ALA A 137 -13.59 -10.81 -27.42
C ALA A 137 -14.75 -9.86 -27.76
N GLU A 138 -15.20 -9.06 -26.79
CA GLU A 138 -16.25 -8.05 -27.00
C GLU A 138 -15.83 -6.97 -28.01
N LEU A 139 -14.59 -6.49 -27.91
CA LEU A 139 -14.04 -5.49 -28.85
C LEU A 139 -13.84 -6.05 -30.25
N ILE A 140 -13.38 -7.29 -30.38
CA ILE A 140 -13.27 -7.98 -31.67
C ILE A 140 -14.65 -8.15 -32.31
N LEU A 141 -15.68 -8.50 -31.52
CA LEU A 141 -17.07 -8.61 -32.00
C LEU A 141 -17.62 -7.25 -32.45
N LYS A 142 -17.23 -6.16 -31.78
CA LYS A 142 -17.55 -4.79 -32.20
C LYS A 142 -16.74 -4.30 -33.42
N GLY A 143 -15.88 -5.15 -34.00
CA GLY A 143 -15.09 -4.83 -35.19
C GLY A 143 -13.81 -4.04 -34.92
N CYS A 144 -13.38 -3.92 -33.66
CA CYS A 144 -12.15 -3.22 -33.29
C CYS A 144 -10.91 -4.10 -33.59
N VAL A 145 -9.88 -3.50 -34.19
CA VAL A 145 -8.58 -4.16 -34.39
C VAL A 145 -7.74 -3.99 -33.13
N LEU A 146 -7.30 -5.10 -32.54
CA LEU A 146 -6.49 -5.11 -31.32
C LEU A 146 -5.05 -5.56 -31.61
N PRO A 147 -4.09 -5.12 -30.77
CA PRO A 147 -2.73 -5.67 -30.79
C PRO A 147 -2.75 -7.20 -30.59
N PRO A 148 -1.75 -7.94 -31.14
CA PRO A 148 -1.64 -9.38 -30.93
C PRO A 148 -1.53 -9.72 -29.43
N GLU A 149 -2.00 -10.92 -29.06
CA GLU A 149 -1.83 -11.39 -27.69
C GLU A 149 -0.35 -11.57 -27.37
N LYS A 150 0.07 -11.10 -26.18
CA LYS A 150 1.40 -11.41 -25.66
C LYS A 150 1.52 -12.93 -25.49
N PRO A 151 2.61 -13.58 -25.91
CA PRO A 151 2.79 -15.02 -25.77
C PRO A 151 2.70 -15.45 -24.29
N LYS A 152 2.15 -16.65 -24.05
CA LYS A 152 1.94 -17.22 -22.70
C LYS A 152 3.23 -17.55 -21.95
N GLU A 153 4.37 -17.62 -22.64
CA GLU A 153 5.61 -18.21 -22.12
C GLU A 153 6.47 -17.25 -21.29
N GLU A 154 6.09 -15.98 -21.13
CA GLU A 154 6.94 -14.95 -20.49
C GLU A 154 6.34 -14.31 -19.22
N HIS A 155 5.37 -14.94 -18.54
CA HIS A 155 4.92 -14.39 -17.25
C HIS A 155 5.87 -14.83 -16.12
N PHE A 156 6.74 -13.92 -15.69
CA PHE A 156 7.52 -14.09 -14.47
C PHE A 156 6.59 -14.31 -13.27
N ASP A 157 6.77 -15.42 -12.56
CA ASP A 157 5.98 -15.73 -11.37
C ASP A 157 6.68 -15.13 -10.14
N SER A 158 6.18 -13.98 -9.67
CA SER A 158 6.72 -13.27 -8.50
C SER A 158 6.71 -14.09 -7.21
N ASN A 159 5.98 -15.22 -7.15
CA ASN A 159 6.03 -16.13 -6.02
C ASN A 159 7.39 -16.82 -5.90
N CYS A 160 8.19 -16.89 -6.98
CA CYS A 160 9.54 -17.45 -6.92
C CYS A 160 10.49 -16.66 -5.98
N ILE A 161 10.15 -15.42 -5.64
CA ILE A 161 10.84 -14.58 -4.65
C ILE A 161 10.44 -15.05 -3.24
N THR A 162 10.82 -16.28 -2.91
CA THR A 162 10.57 -16.94 -1.62
C THR A 162 11.74 -17.88 -1.32
N PRO A 163 12.22 -17.97 -0.06
CA PRO A 163 13.30 -18.88 0.31
C PRO A 163 13.05 -20.33 -0.11
N GLY A 164 14.10 -21.00 -0.59
CA GLY A 164 14.04 -22.41 -1.00
C GLY A 164 13.73 -22.63 -2.49
N THR A 165 13.41 -21.59 -3.26
CA THR A 165 13.22 -21.72 -4.70
C THR A 165 14.56 -21.74 -5.45
N PRO A 166 14.62 -22.37 -6.64
CA PRO A 166 15.83 -22.33 -7.48
C PRO A 166 16.28 -20.92 -7.87
N PHE A 167 15.33 -19.98 -8.03
CA PHE A 167 15.61 -18.58 -8.33
C PHE A 167 16.44 -17.93 -7.21
N MET A 168 16.06 -18.12 -5.94
CA MET A 168 16.78 -17.52 -4.81
C MET A 168 18.18 -18.11 -4.62
N ALA A 169 18.37 -19.39 -4.95
CA ALA A 169 19.70 -20.01 -4.96
C ALA A 169 20.62 -19.37 -6.01
N ARG A 170 20.14 -19.22 -7.26
CA ARG A 170 20.88 -18.53 -8.33
C ARG A 170 21.16 -17.07 -7.99
N LEU A 171 20.16 -16.36 -7.44
CA LEU A 171 20.33 -14.98 -6.98
C LEU A 171 21.48 -14.86 -5.96
N SER A 172 21.57 -15.78 -5.00
CA SER A 172 22.66 -15.79 -4.00
C SER A 172 24.03 -15.94 -4.68
N GLU A 173 24.18 -16.88 -5.60
CA GLU A 173 25.42 -17.08 -6.37
C GLU A 173 25.80 -15.83 -7.19
N CYS A 174 24.83 -15.22 -7.88
CA CYS A 174 25.01 -13.99 -8.63
C CYS A 174 25.43 -12.82 -7.74
N LEU A 175 24.87 -12.68 -6.54
CA LEU A 175 25.24 -11.63 -5.59
C LEU A 175 26.65 -11.84 -5.01
N HIS A 176 27.04 -13.09 -4.75
CA HIS A 176 28.43 -13.40 -4.39
C HIS A 176 29.41 -12.93 -5.47
N TYR A 177 29.13 -13.25 -6.74
CA TYR A 177 29.94 -12.77 -7.86
C TYR A 177 29.97 -11.24 -7.92
N TYR A 178 28.81 -10.58 -7.84
CA TYR A 178 28.69 -9.12 -7.86
C TYR A 178 29.52 -8.44 -6.77
N ILE A 179 29.45 -8.94 -5.54
CA ILE A 179 30.23 -8.39 -4.41
C ILE A 179 31.73 -8.54 -4.66
N HIS A 180 32.19 -9.70 -5.12
CA HIS A 180 33.60 -9.92 -5.43
C HIS A 180 34.09 -9.04 -6.57
N GLU A 181 33.29 -8.84 -7.60
CA GLU A 181 33.62 -7.97 -8.72
C GLU A 181 33.76 -6.51 -8.24
N ARG A 182 32.77 -6.00 -7.48
CA ARG A 182 32.77 -4.62 -6.99
C ARG A 182 33.91 -4.34 -6.02
N LEU A 183 34.22 -5.26 -5.10
CA LEU A 183 35.35 -5.12 -4.18
C LEU A 183 36.71 -5.04 -4.88
N ASN A 184 36.85 -5.67 -6.05
CA ASN A 184 38.09 -5.68 -6.82
C ASN A 184 38.23 -4.49 -7.77
N ASN A 185 37.11 -3.98 -8.30
CA ASN A 185 37.11 -3.03 -9.42
C ASN A 185 36.59 -1.63 -9.05
N ASP A 186 35.71 -1.49 -8.04
CA ASP A 186 35.12 -0.20 -7.67
C ASP A 186 35.91 0.46 -6.52
N PRO A 187 36.50 1.66 -6.72
CA PRO A 187 37.27 2.34 -5.69
C PRO A 187 36.43 2.74 -4.46
N GLY A 188 35.12 2.96 -4.62
CA GLY A 188 34.21 3.29 -3.52
C GLY A 188 33.93 2.10 -2.60
N TRP A 189 34.11 0.86 -3.09
CA TRP A 189 34.01 -0.37 -2.30
C TRP A 189 35.32 -0.73 -1.60
N LYS A 190 36.40 0.01 -1.86
CA LYS A 190 37.69 -0.30 -1.25
C LYS A 190 37.67 0.04 0.24
N GLY A 191 37.90 -0.97 1.08
CA GLY A 191 38.01 -0.81 2.52
C GLY A 191 36.70 -0.87 3.30
N ILE A 192 35.56 -1.08 2.63
CA ILE A 192 34.29 -1.36 3.31
C ILE A 192 34.15 -2.86 3.60
N LYS A 193 33.44 -3.20 4.68
CA LYS A 193 33.00 -4.56 4.94
C LYS A 193 31.69 -4.80 4.20
N VAL A 194 31.56 -5.94 3.52
CA VAL A 194 30.31 -6.35 2.88
C VAL A 194 29.81 -7.62 3.55
N ILE A 195 28.55 -7.63 3.98
CA ILE A 195 27.89 -8.80 4.57
C ILE A 195 26.67 -9.13 3.72
N LEU A 196 26.64 -10.36 3.18
CA LEU A 196 25.47 -10.93 2.52
C LEU A 196 24.78 -11.91 3.46
N SER A 197 23.53 -11.64 3.80
CA SER A 197 22.64 -12.56 4.51
C SER A 197 21.59 -13.07 3.54
N ASP A 198 21.88 -14.23 2.93
CA ASP A 198 21.04 -14.83 1.90
C ASP A 198 19.73 -15.44 2.45
N ALA A 199 18.94 -16.03 1.56
CA ALA A 199 17.66 -16.66 1.89
C ALA A 199 17.78 -17.95 2.73
N ASN A 200 18.98 -18.52 2.87
CA ASN A 200 19.20 -19.69 3.72
C ASN A 200 19.32 -19.31 5.20
N VAL A 201 19.63 -18.05 5.51
CA VAL A 201 19.61 -17.52 6.87
C VAL A 201 18.18 -17.18 7.27
N PRO A 202 17.58 -17.86 8.28
CA PRO A 202 16.19 -17.61 8.70
C PRO A 202 15.96 -16.19 9.20
N GLY A 203 14.74 -15.69 9.03
CA GLY A 203 14.31 -14.36 9.40
C GLY A 203 14.05 -13.46 8.20
N GLU A 204 13.13 -12.51 8.37
CA GLU A 204 12.86 -11.45 7.39
C GLU A 204 14.07 -10.53 7.26
N GLY A 205 14.32 -9.98 6.07
CA GLY A 205 15.48 -9.15 5.76
C GLY A 205 15.61 -7.97 6.71
N GLU A 206 14.51 -7.25 6.94
CA GLU A 206 14.43 -6.13 7.89
C GLU A 206 14.79 -6.58 9.32
N HIS A 207 14.27 -7.71 9.80
CA HIS A 207 14.57 -8.19 11.15
C HIS A 207 16.00 -8.72 11.29
N LYS A 208 16.57 -9.33 10.24
CA LYS A 208 18.00 -9.70 10.23
C LYS A 208 18.91 -8.48 10.35
N ILE A 209 18.54 -7.37 9.69
CA ILE A 209 19.23 -6.08 9.82
C ILE A 209 19.11 -5.55 11.25
N MET A 210 17.90 -5.51 11.82
CA MET A 210 17.68 -5.00 13.17
C MET A 210 18.40 -5.85 14.23
N ASP A 211 18.37 -7.17 14.09
CA ASP A 211 19.13 -8.10 14.94
C ASP A 211 20.63 -7.82 14.89
N TYR A 212 21.17 -7.53 13.70
CA TYR A 212 22.57 -7.15 13.54
C TYR A 212 22.87 -5.83 14.27
N ILE A 213 22.05 -4.79 14.08
CA ILE A 213 22.24 -3.49 14.73
C ILE A 213 22.19 -3.62 16.26
N ARG A 214 21.20 -4.35 16.81
CA ARG A 214 21.10 -4.57 18.27
C ARG A 214 22.32 -5.30 18.82
N LYS A 215 22.83 -6.32 18.11
CA LYS A 215 24.04 -7.06 18.50
C LYS A 215 25.32 -6.23 18.38
N GLN A 216 25.39 -5.29 17.43
CA GLN A 216 26.51 -4.35 17.32
C GLN A 216 26.46 -3.36 18.49
N ARG A 217 25.30 -2.74 18.74
CA ARG A 217 25.11 -1.81 19.87
C ARG A 217 25.45 -2.41 21.23
N SER A 218 25.26 -3.72 21.42
CA SER A 218 25.62 -4.40 22.67
C SER A 218 27.12 -4.63 22.84
N GLN A 219 27.94 -4.43 21.80
CA GLN A 219 29.39 -4.57 21.90
C GLN A 219 30.02 -3.33 22.56
N PRO A 220 31.07 -3.51 23.38
CA PRO A 220 31.73 -2.41 24.08
C PRO A 220 32.50 -1.45 23.18
N ASP A 221 32.85 -1.88 21.95
CA ASP A 221 33.57 -1.11 20.94
C ASP A 221 32.65 -0.43 19.91
N HIS A 222 31.32 -0.54 20.07
CA HIS A 222 30.36 0.14 19.20
C HIS A 222 30.50 1.66 19.30
N ASP A 223 30.58 2.32 18.14
CA ASP A 223 30.55 3.78 18.06
C ASP A 223 29.09 4.27 18.12
N PRO A 224 28.66 4.94 19.20
CA PRO A 224 27.28 5.40 19.35
C PRO A 224 26.89 6.49 18.35
N ASN A 225 27.84 7.07 17.61
CA ASN A 225 27.57 8.08 16.59
C ASN A 225 27.50 7.50 15.18
N THR A 226 27.55 6.18 15.02
CA THR A 226 27.47 5.49 13.73
C THR A 226 26.28 6.00 12.91
N GLN A 227 26.52 6.39 11.65
CA GLN A 227 25.48 6.90 10.75
C GLN A 227 24.86 5.74 9.96
N HIS A 228 23.60 5.40 10.26
CA HIS A 228 22.87 4.28 9.65
C HIS A 228 21.96 4.76 8.51
N CYS A 229 22.03 4.08 7.36
CA CYS A 229 21.10 4.24 6.25
C CYS A 229 20.44 2.89 5.90
N LEU A 230 19.13 2.79 6.00
CA LEU A 230 18.35 1.59 5.68
C LEU A 230 17.54 1.81 4.40
N CYS A 231 17.74 0.98 3.38
CA CYS A 231 16.96 1.00 2.16
C CYS A 231 15.75 0.09 2.28
N GLY A 232 14.55 0.64 2.08
CA GLY A 232 13.32 -0.12 1.97
C GLY A 232 12.08 0.77 1.96
N ALA A 233 10.97 0.23 1.43
CA ALA A 233 9.74 1.00 1.25
C ALA A 233 8.73 0.81 2.40
N ASP A 234 8.89 -0.20 3.24
CA ASP A 234 7.86 -0.56 4.22
C ASP A 234 7.74 0.46 5.36
N ALA A 235 6.51 0.62 5.88
CA ALA A 235 6.23 1.56 6.97
C ALA A 235 6.80 1.05 8.30
N ASP A 236 6.90 -0.27 8.44
CA ASP A 236 7.43 -0.95 9.62
C ASP A 236 8.92 -0.61 9.83
N LEU A 237 9.67 -0.29 8.78
CA LEU A 237 11.06 0.17 8.86
C LEU A 237 11.23 1.44 9.68
N ILE A 238 10.25 2.35 9.70
CA ILE A 238 10.28 3.55 10.54
C ILE A 238 10.19 3.15 12.01
N MET A 239 9.29 2.23 12.34
CA MET A 239 9.11 1.73 13.70
C MET A 239 10.31 0.93 14.17
N LEU A 240 10.82 0.04 13.31
CA LEU A 240 12.03 -0.73 13.58
C LEU A 240 13.25 0.19 13.77
N GLY A 241 13.43 1.18 12.90
CA GLY A 241 14.50 2.18 13.01
C GLY A 241 14.44 2.98 14.31
N LEU A 242 13.25 3.38 14.76
CA LEU A 242 13.05 4.04 16.06
C LEU A 242 13.37 3.10 17.23
N ALA A 243 12.93 1.84 17.17
CA ALA A 243 13.15 0.80 18.18
C ALA A 243 14.64 0.40 18.33
N THR A 244 15.50 0.72 17.35
CA THR A 244 16.96 0.54 17.52
C THR A 244 17.56 1.48 18.56
N HIS A 245 16.88 2.59 18.86
CA HIS A 245 17.39 3.70 19.65
C HIS A 245 18.73 4.29 19.15
N GLU A 246 19.14 4.04 17.91
CA GLU A 246 20.32 4.70 17.36
C GLU A 246 20.00 6.18 17.11
N PRO A 247 20.90 7.12 17.47
CA PRO A 247 20.64 8.55 17.32
C PRO A 247 20.60 8.95 15.84
N ASN A 248 21.45 8.33 15.01
CA ASN A 248 21.70 8.70 13.63
C ASN A 248 21.17 7.62 12.67
N PHE A 249 19.85 7.65 12.42
CA PHE A 249 19.19 6.66 11.58
C PHE A 249 18.37 7.33 10.47
N THR A 250 18.63 6.92 9.23
CA THR A 250 17.94 7.42 8.04
C THR A 250 17.42 6.26 7.20
N ILE A 251 16.22 6.38 6.65
CA ILE A 251 15.68 5.42 5.69
C ILE A 251 15.74 6.04 4.29
N ILE A 252 16.22 5.29 3.30
CA ILE A 252 16.17 5.67 1.89
C ILE A 252 15.09 4.84 1.17
N ARG A 253 14.30 5.50 0.32
CA ARG A 253 13.24 4.86 -0.47
C ARG A 253 12.94 5.65 -1.73
N GLU A 254 12.28 5.00 -2.68
CA GLU A 254 11.73 5.68 -3.85
C GLU A 254 10.56 6.60 -3.46
N GLU A 255 10.48 7.75 -4.12
CA GLU A 255 9.39 8.70 -3.97
C GLU A 255 8.11 8.16 -4.62
N PHE A 256 7.04 8.02 -3.82
CA PHE A 256 5.74 7.63 -4.34
C PHE A 256 5.05 8.80 -5.04
N LYS A 257 5.01 8.77 -6.37
CA LYS A 257 4.28 9.75 -7.20
C LYS A 257 2.86 9.21 -7.53
N PRO A 258 1.79 9.73 -6.90
CA PRO A 258 0.43 9.26 -7.16
C PRO A 258 -0.06 9.64 -8.56
N ASN A 259 -0.98 8.84 -9.10
CA ASN A 259 -1.73 9.11 -10.34
C ASN A 259 -0.86 9.23 -11.60
N GLN A 260 0.24 8.47 -11.68
CA GLN A 260 0.98 8.36 -12.93
C GLN A 260 0.10 7.71 -14.01
N PRO A 261 0.11 8.22 -15.25
CA PRO A 261 -0.70 7.69 -16.33
C PRO A 261 -0.16 6.31 -16.74
N LYS A 262 -0.96 5.26 -16.55
CA LYS A 262 -0.62 3.90 -16.98
C LYS A 262 -1.20 3.64 -18.38
N PRO A 263 -0.47 2.93 -19.27
CA PRO A 263 -1.00 2.54 -20.57
C PRO A 263 -2.11 1.51 -20.40
N CYS A 264 -3.15 1.62 -21.22
CA CYS A 264 -4.24 0.65 -21.27
C CYS A 264 -3.70 -0.74 -21.62
N GLU A 265 -4.06 -1.75 -20.83
CA GLU A 265 -3.53 -3.10 -21.03
C GLU A 265 -4.07 -3.82 -22.27
N ILE A 266 -5.12 -3.26 -22.89
CA ILE A 266 -5.75 -3.81 -24.09
C ILE A 266 -5.17 -3.19 -25.36
N CYS A 267 -5.19 -1.85 -25.46
CA CYS A 267 -4.78 -1.12 -26.67
C CYS A 267 -3.44 -0.38 -26.54
N ALA A 268 -2.79 -0.42 -25.38
CA ALA A 268 -1.53 0.26 -25.06
C ALA A 268 -1.55 1.81 -25.13
N GLN A 269 -2.73 2.43 -25.27
CA GLN A 269 -2.88 3.88 -25.28
C GLN A 269 -3.03 4.44 -23.86
N LEU A 270 -2.59 5.68 -23.64
CA LEU A 270 -2.74 6.39 -22.37
C LEU A 270 -4.11 7.09 -22.27
N GLY A 271 -4.54 7.37 -21.04
CA GLY A 271 -5.68 8.26 -20.77
C GLY A 271 -7.04 7.60 -20.52
N HIS A 272 -7.11 6.26 -20.48
CA HIS A 272 -8.32 5.53 -20.09
C HIS A 272 -7.99 4.24 -19.32
N GLU A 273 -8.96 3.75 -18.56
CA GLU A 273 -8.86 2.46 -17.87
C GLU A 273 -9.31 1.31 -18.78
N MET A 274 -8.94 0.08 -18.42
CA MET A 274 -9.26 -1.15 -19.18
C MET A 274 -10.76 -1.28 -19.50
N LYS A 275 -11.63 -0.91 -18.55
CA LYS A 275 -13.09 -0.94 -18.67
C LYS A 275 -13.67 0.07 -19.66
N ASP A 276 -12.94 1.15 -19.91
CA ASP A 276 -13.34 2.26 -20.78
C ASP A 276 -12.67 2.18 -22.16
N CYS A 277 -12.00 1.05 -22.45
CA CYS A 277 -11.27 0.86 -23.70
C CYS A 277 -12.23 0.74 -24.90
N ILE A 278 -12.08 1.62 -25.88
CA ILE A 278 -12.86 1.60 -27.13
C ILE A 278 -12.12 0.93 -28.31
N GLY A 279 -10.95 0.33 -28.06
CA GLY A 279 -10.07 -0.21 -29.10
C GLY A 279 -9.22 0.87 -29.80
N GLY A 280 -8.15 0.45 -30.48
CA GLY A 280 -7.25 1.38 -31.18
C GLY A 280 -7.79 1.80 -32.55
N SER A 281 -7.82 3.10 -32.84
CA SER A 281 -8.02 3.59 -34.21
C SER A 281 -6.70 3.50 -34.99
N LYS A 282 -6.70 2.85 -36.16
CA LYS A 282 -5.57 2.91 -37.09
C LYS A 282 -5.64 4.24 -37.83
N SER A 283 -4.71 5.15 -37.54
CA SER A 283 -4.11 5.90 -38.63
C SER A 283 -2.65 5.43 -38.72
N GLU A 284 -2.26 4.91 -39.89
CA GLU A 284 -0.92 4.36 -40.14
C GLU A 284 0.22 5.40 -40.02
N HIS A 285 -0.11 6.63 -39.63
CA HIS A 285 0.84 7.71 -39.36
C HIS A 285 1.14 7.96 -37.88
N ASP A 286 0.37 7.38 -36.95
CA ASP A 286 0.74 7.40 -35.54
C ASP A 286 1.66 6.20 -35.27
N LYS A 287 2.97 6.43 -35.46
CA LYS A 287 3.97 5.61 -34.76
C LYS A 287 3.50 5.46 -33.32
N PRO A 288 3.59 4.27 -32.68
CA PRO A 288 3.41 4.21 -31.24
C PRO A 288 4.30 5.31 -30.68
N ALA A 289 3.71 6.30 -30.02
CA ALA A 289 4.47 7.39 -29.44
C ALA A 289 5.64 6.70 -28.73
N GLU A 290 6.87 7.01 -29.16
CA GLU A 290 8.05 6.53 -28.44
C GLU A 290 7.73 6.80 -26.98
N ILE A 291 7.59 5.73 -26.20
CA ILE A 291 7.22 5.82 -24.79
C ILE A 291 8.27 6.76 -24.23
N SER A 292 7.89 8.02 -24.02
CA SER A 292 8.78 9.04 -23.54
C SER A 292 9.33 8.45 -22.26
N VAL A 293 10.64 8.22 -22.24
CA VAL A 293 11.38 7.60 -21.15
C VAL A 293 10.71 7.99 -19.85
N SER A 294 10.08 7.01 -19.19
CA SER A 294 9.34 7.22 -17.96
C SER A 294 10.22 8.03 -17.01
N ALA A 295 9.64 9.06 -16.39
CA ALA A 295 10.37 9.95 -15.50
C ALA A 295 11.18 9.11 -14.50
N GLU A 296 12.50 9.33 -14.45
CA GLU A 296 13.39 8.58 -13.55
C GLU A 296 12.83 8.60 -12.12
N THR A 297 12.90 7.45 -11.44
CA THR A 297 12.44 7.32 -10.06
C THR A 297 13.34 8.15 -9.15
N ASP A 298 12.77 9.08 -8.41
CA ASP A 298 13.52 9.89 -7.45
C ASP A 298 13.61 9.17 -6.10
N PHE A 299 14.73 9.35 -5.39
CA PHE A 299 14.90 8.84 -4.04
C PHE A 299 14.70 9.93 -3.00
N ILE A 300 14.19 9.55 -1.84
CA ILE A 300 14.01 10.41 -0.67
C ILE A 300 14.63 9.78 0.57
N PHE A 301 15.16 10.62 1.44
CA PHE A 301 15.56 10.27 2.79
C PHE A 301 14.45 10.58 3.79
N VAL A 302 14.22 9.65 4.71
CA VAL A 302 13.33 9.78 5.88
C VAL A 302 14.23 9.78 7.11
N ARG A 303 14.40 10.96 7.71
CA ARG A 303 15.37 11.21 8.78
C ARG A 303 14.76 10.96 10.16
N LEU A 304 15.10 9.83 10.79
CA LEU A 304 14.47 9.43 12.06
C LEU A 304 14.94 10.28 13.24
N ASN A 305 16.14 10.85 13.19
CA ASN A 305 16.60 11.84 14.17
C ASN A 305 15.68 13.06 14.22
N VAL A 306 15.26 13.59 13.07
CA VAL A 306 14.30 14.70 12.99
C VAL A 306 12.91 14.26 13.46
N LEU A 307 12.50 13.03 13.15
CA LEU A 307 11.24 12.49 13.66
C LEU A 307 11.25 12.37 15.19
N LYS A 308 12.36 11.95 15.79
CA LYS A 308 12.53 11.90 17.25
C LYS A 308 12.33 13.28 17.88
N GLU A 309 12.86 14.36 17.30
CA GLU A 309 12.62 15.73 17.81
C GLU A 309 11.14 16.15 17.78
N TYR A 310 10.40 15.74 16.74
CA TYR A 310 8.96 15.98 16.69
C TYR A 310 8.21 15.17 17.76
N LEU A 311 8.54 13.89 17.89
CA LEU A 311 7.94 12.99 18.87
C LEU A 311 8.28 13.41 20.30
N GLU A 312 9.46 13.95 20.56
CA GLU A 312 9.85 14.45 21.88
C GLU A 312 8.91 15.56 22.32
N LYS A 313 8.65 16.54 21.45
CA LYS A 313 7.69 17.62 21.73
C LYS A 313 6.27 17.09 21.89
N GLU A 314 5.88 16.12 21.07
CA GLU A 314 4.52 15.59 21.06
C GLU A 314 4.22 14.67 22.25
N LEU A 315 5.19 13.88 22.70
CA LEU A 315 5.05 12.93 23.80
C LEU A 315 5.43 13.54 25.15
N PHE A 316 5.93 14.76 25.18
CA PHE A 316 6.26 15.46 26.41
C PHE A 316 5.04 15.58 27.35
N MET A 317 5.31 15.34 28.63
CA MET A 317 4.33 15.36 29.73
C MET A 317 4.95 16.07 30.93
N LEU A 318 4.25 17.08 31.45
CA LEU A 318 4.68 17.88 32.59
C LEU A 318 4.10 17.32 33.90
N ASN A 319 4.80 17.50 35.01
CA ASN A 319 4.30 17.14 36.36
C ASN A 319 3.95 15.66 36.52
N LEU A 320 4.71 14.76 35.90
CA LEU A 320 4.56 13.33 36.11
C LEU A 320 5.01 12.92 37.53
N PRO A 321 4.39 11.89 38.14
CA PRO A 321 4.78 11.39 39.45
C PRO A 321 6.10 10.58 39.42
N PHE A 322 6.74 10.46 38.26
CA PHE A 322 8.01 9.78 38.04
C PHE A 322 8.85 10.55 37.01
N LYS A 323 10.14 10.21 36.89
CA LYS A 323 11.07 10.87 35.96
C LYS A 323 10.67 10.58 34.51
N TYR A 324 10.45 11.64 33.72
CA TYR A 324 10.20 11.50 32.30
C TYR A 324 11.48 11.13 31.54
N GLU A 325 11.39 10.05 30.78
CA GLU A 325 12.39 9.54 29.84
C GLU A 325 11.76 9.46 28.44
N PHE A 326 12.33 10.20 27.48
CA PHE A 326 11.80 10.26 26.11
C PHE A 326 11.89 8.90 25.40
N GLU A 327 13.02 8.19 25.51
CA GLU A 327 13.20 6.88 24.86
C GLU A 327 12.12 5.87 25.30
N ARG A 328 11.69 5.92 26.57
CA ARG A 328 10.59 5.07 27.07
C ARG A 328 9.22 5.49 26.54
N ALA A 329 9.00 6.79 26.34
CA ALA A 329 7.79 7.27 25.69
C ALA A 329 7.78 6.91 24.19
N LEU A 330 8.96 6.86 23.55
CA LEU A 330 9.12 6.43 22.16
C LEU A 330 8.76 4.95 22.00
N ASP A 331 9.18 4.08 22.93
CA ASP A 331 8.79 2.66 22.94
C ASP A 331 7.27 2.49 22.97
N ASP A 332 6.62 3.24 23.85
CA ASP A 332 5.17 3.24 23.99
C ASP A 332 4.48 3.75 22.72
N TRP A 333 5.07 4.75 22.05
CA TRP A 333 4.56 5.25 20.78
C TRP A 333 4.66 4.21 19.66
N VAL A 334 5.80 3.51 19.55
CA VAL A 334 5.98 2.39 18.61
C VAL A 334 4.95 1.29 18.90
N PHE A 335 4.77 0.93 20.17
CA PHE A 335 3.77 -0.06 20.56
C PHE A 335 2.34 0.37 20.23
N MET A 336 1.99 1.65 20.43
CA MET A 336 0.69 2.19 20.04
C MET A 336 0.44 2.09 18.53
N CYS A 337 1.48 2.28 17.70
CA CYS A 337 1.35 2.15 16.25
C CYS A 337 0.95 0.73 15.81
N PHE A 338 1.31 -0.31 16.57
CA PHE A 338 0.91 -1.69 16.25
C PHE A 338 -0.61 -1.92 16.31
N PHE A 339 -1.35 -1.16 17.12
CA PHE A 339 -2.82 -1.26 17.18
C PHE A 339 -3.51 -0.75 15.92
N VAL A 340 -2.90 0.23 15.25
CA VAL A 340 -3.47 0.80 14.03
C VAL A 340 -3.34 -0.22 12.89
N GLY A 341 -2.37 -1.12 12.98
CA GLY A 341 -2.15 -2.28 12.14
C GLY A 341 -0.70 -2.77 12.22
N ASN A 342 -0.43 -3.91 11.64
CA ASN A 342 0.91 -4.44 11.36
C ASN A 342 0.73 -5.66 10.44
N ASP A 343 1.82 -6.35 10.09
CA ASP A 343 1.76 -7.53 9.24
C ASP A 343 1.25 -8.80 9.94
N PHE A 344 1.23 -8.81 11.27
CA PHE A 344 0.97 -10.02 12.07
C PHE A 344 -0.45 -10.06 12.63
N LEU A 345 -1.09 -8.91 12.76
CA LEU A 345 -2.42 -8.75 13.34
C LEU A 345 -3.34 -7.93 12.41
N PRO A 346 -4.63 -8.29 12.30
CA PRO A 346 -5.61 -7.45 11.63
C PRO A 346 -5.77 -6.12 12.40
N HIS A 347 -6.01 -5.02 11.69
CA HIS A 347 -6.24 -3.73 12.32
C HIS A 347 -7.56 -3.73 13.12
N LEU A 348 -7.59 -3.01 14.25
CA LEU A 348 -8.83 -2.84 15.01
C LEU A 348 -9.87 -2.08 14.16
N PRO A 349 -11.15 -2.48 14.15
CA PRO A 349 -12.17 -1.85 13.30
C PRO A 349 -12.30 -0.32 13.54
N SER A 350 -12.10 0.12 14.78
CA SER A 350 -12.21 1.51 15.22
C SER A 350 -10.94 2.36 14.98
N LEU A 351 -9.84 1.77 14.50
CA LEU A 351 -8.58 2.50 14.28
C LEU A 351 -8.17 2.54 12.82
N GLU A 352 -8.22 3.73 12.22
CA GLU A 352 -7.66 3.99 10.90
C GLU A 352 -6.80 5.27 10.89
N ILE A 353 -5.59 5.20 10.34
CA ILE A 353 -4.65 6.33 10.25
C ILE A 353 -5.30 7.57 9.62
N ARG A 354 -6.14 7.36 8.59
CA ARG A 354 -6.82 8.44 7.86
C ARG A 354 -7.80 9.23 8.72
N GLU A 355 -8.17 8.69 9.87
CA GLU A 355 -9.13 9.26 10.82
C GLU A 355 -8.46 9.83 12.08
N GLY A 356 -7.13 9.95 12.09
CA GLY A 356 -6.38 10.46 13.25
C GLY A 356 -6.26 9.45 14.39
N ALA A 357 -6.24 8.14 14.08
CA ALA A 357 -6.11 7.08 15.08
C ALA A 357 -4.87 7.24 15.98
N ILE A 358 -3.72 7.60 15.41
CA ILE A 358 -2.47 7.79 16.17
C ILE A 358 -2.61 8.95 17.16
N ASP A 359 -3.19 10.07 16.74
CA ASP A 359 -3.40 11.25 17.59
C ASP A 359 -4.34 10.93 18.77
N ARG A 360 -5.38 10.15 18.51
CA ARG A 360 -6.31 9.66 19.53
C ARG A 360 -5.62 8.74 20.53
N LEU A 361 -4.80 7.80 20.05
CA LEU A 361 -4.04 6.90 20.91
C LEU A 361 -3.05 7.66 21.80
N ILE A 362 -2.33 8.64 21.26
CA ILE A 362 -1.40 9.49 22.04
C ILE A 362 -2.15 10.19 23.18
N LYS A 363 -3.35 10.74 22.92
CA LYS A 363 -4.15 11.37 23.97
C LYS A 363 -4.54 10.37 25.08
N LEU A 364 -5.06 9.21 24.71
CA LEU A 364 -5.45 8.16 25.67
C LEU A 364 -4.24 7.63 26.45
N TYR A 365 -3.08 7.52 25.80
CA TYR A 365 -1.83 7.15 26.44
C TYR A 365 -1.41 8.16 27.50
N LYS A 366 -1.38 9.46 27.18
CA LYS A 366 -1.04 10.50 28.16
C LYS A 366 -1.96 10.44 29.37
N ASP A 367 -3.27 10.33 29.15
CA ASP A 367 -4.27 10.21 30.21
C ASP A 367 -4.03 8.96 31.08
N CYS A 368 -3.66 7.83 30.47
CA CYS A 368 -3.30 6.59 31.17
C CYS A 368 -2.02 6.74 32.00
N VAL A 369 -0.98 7.38 31.46
CA VAL A 369 0.29 7.60 32.16
C VAL A 369 0.08 8.49 33.40
N TYR A 370 -0.71 9.57 33.28
CA TYR A 370 -1.03 10.43 34.43
C TYR A 370 -1.80 9.68 35.53
N LYS A 371 -2.72 8.77 35.16
CA LYS A 371 -3.51 7.99 36.12
C LYS A 371 -2.71 6.89 36.81
N THR A 372 -1.79 6.26 36.10
CA THR A 372 -1.15 5.00 36.53
C THR A 372 0.30 5.13 36.95
N GLY A 373 0.92 6.29 36.71
CA GLY A 373 2.28 6.58 37.13
C GLY A 373 3.35 5.73 36.42
N GLY A 374 3.18 5.39 35.14
CA GLY A 374 4.29 4.81 34.36
C GLY A 374 3.94 4.44 32.91
N TYR A 375 4.95 3.95 32.20
CA TYR A 375 4.94 3.59 30.77
C TYR A 375 4.16 2.30 30.43
N LEU A 376 3.69 2.16 29.20
CA LEU A 376 3.00 0.97 28.69
C LEU A 376 3.96 -0.22 28.54
N THR A 377 5.19 0.05 28.15
CA THR A 377 6.17 -0.97 27.77
C THR A 377 7.47 -0.83 28.56
N ASN A 378 8.21 -1.92 28.65
CA ASN A 378 9.55 -1.95 29.23
C ASN A 378 10.42 -2.96 28.49
N SER A 379 11.29 -2.50 27.60
CA SER A 379 12.31 -3.32 26.93
C SER A 379 11.75 -4.59 26.28
N GLY A 380 10.58 -4.52 25.65
CA GLY A 380 9.91 -5.68 25.03
C GLY A 380 8.79 -6.33 25.86
N GLU A 381 8.65 -5.97 27.15
CA GLU A 381 7.53 -6.40 27.99
C GLU A 381 6.39 -5.37 27.98
N VAL A 382 5.15 -5.84 28.08
CA VAL A 382 3.94 -5.00 28.03
C VAL A 382 3.23 -5.03 29.37
N ASN A 383 2.87 -3.86 29.90
CA ASN A 383 1.99 -3.76 31.05
C ASN A 383 0.52 -3.86 30.60
N LEU A 384 -0.06 -5.05 30.77
CA LEU A 384 -1.42 -5.35 30.28
C LEU A 384 -2.53 -4.59 31.00
N GLU A 385 -2.32 -4.20 32.27
CA GLU A 385 -3.28 -3.36 33.00
C GLU A 385 -3.42 -1.98 32.35
N ARG A 386 -2.29 -1.38 31.95
CA ARG A 386 -2.27 -0.08 31.26
C ARG A 386 -2.84 -0.18 29.85
N VAL A 387 -2.58 -1.26 29.14
CA VAL A 387 -3.20 -1.53 27.83
C VAL A 387 -4.72 -1.66 27.96
N GLN A 388 -5.19 -2.41 28.96
CA GLN A 388 -6.62 -2.58 29.23
C GLN A 388 -7.29 -1.23 29.44
N MET A 389 -6.70 -0.33 30.23
CA MET A 389 -7.26 1.01 30.44
C MET A 389 -7.38 1.81 29.15
N ILE A 390 -6.37 1.82 28.29
CA ILE A 390 -6.43 2.52 27.00
C ILE A 390 -7.50 1.92 26.10
N MET A 391 -7.58 0.59 26.00
CA MET A 391 -8.57 -0.08 25.14
C MET A 391 -10.00 0.13 25.63
N LEU A 392 -10.25 0.13 26.94
CA LEU A 392 -11.57 0.40 27.49
C LEU A 392 -12.02 1.85 27.26
N GLU A 393 -11.12 2.83 27.37
CA GLU A 393 -11.44 4.22 27.04
C GLU A 393 -11.65 4.42 25.53
N LEU A 394 -10.90 3.72 24.69
CA LEU A 394 -11.14 3.67 23.24
C LEU A 394 -12.50 3.02 22.92
N GLY A 395 -12.86 1.96 23.66
CA GLY A 395 -14.13 1.25 23.57
C GLY A 395 -15.35 2.16 23.74
N LYS A 396 -15.26 3.17 24.61
CA LYS A 396 -16.35 4.13 24.86
C LYS A 396 -16.65 5.05 23.67
N VAL A 397 -15.71 5.21 22.75
CA VAL A 397 -15.83 6.12 21.60
C VAL A 397 -15.96 5.40 20.26
N GLU A 398 -16.01 4.06 20.25
CA GLU A 398 -16.13 3.26 19.01
C GLU A 398 -17.40 3.60 18.23
N ASP A 399 -18.55 3.68 18.90
CA ASP A 399 -19.84 4.01 18.30
C ASP A 399 -19.80 5.37 17.58
N GLU A 400 -19.16 6.38 18.20
CA GLU A 400 -19.01 7.70 17.62
C GLU A 400 -18.09 7.66 16.39
N ILE A 401 -17.00 6.89 16.45
CA ILE A 401 -16.06 6.71 15.34
C ILE A 401 -16.79 6.12 14.14
N PHE A 402 -17.58 5.07 14.31
CA PHE A 402 -18.29 4.41 13.21
C PHE A 402 -19.37 5.31 12.59
N LYS A 403 -20.15 6.03 13.41
CA LYS A 403 -21.14 7.01 12.92
C LYS A 403 -20.48 8.14 12.13
N ASN A 404 -19.37 8.68 12.64
CA ASN A 404 -18.61 9.73 11.96
C ASN A 404 -17.92 9.24 10.67
N ARG A 405 -17.50 7.98 10.60
CA ARG A 405 -16.95 7.35 9.39
C ARG A 405 -18.01 7.26 8.29
N GLN A 406 -19.19 6.72 8.62
CA GLN A 406 -20.29 6.60 7.66
C GLN A 406 -20.73 7.97 7.13
N GLN A 407 -20.86 8.96 8.01
CA GLN A 407 -21.23 10.31 7.59
C GLN A 407 -20.23 10.92 6.60
N ARG A 408 -18.92 10.72 6.83
CA ARG A 408 -17.87 11.20 5.92
C ARG A 408 -17.90 10.48 4.58
N GLU A 409 -18.16 9.17 4.57
CA GLU A 409 -18.30 8.40 3.33
C GLU A 409 -19.50 8.87 2.49
N LEU A 410 -20.65 9.09 3.12
CA LEU A 410 -21.84 9.64 2.47
C LEU A 410 -21.58 11.04 1.89
N GLN A 411 -20.91 11.91 2.64
CA GLN A 411 -20.52 13.23 2.16
C GLN A 411 -19.55 13.15 0.97
N PHE A 412 -18.60 12.22 0.99
CA PHE A 412 -17.66 12.02 -0.10
C PHE A 412 -18.38 11.52 -1.36
N LYS A 413 -19.25 10.51 -1.24
CA LYS A 413 -20.08 10.00 -2.35
C LYS A 413 -20.96 11.10 -2.95
N ALA A 414 -21.60 11.92 -2.12
CA ALA A 414 -22.41 13.05 -2.58
C ALA A 414 -21.57 14.08 -3.38
N ARG A 415 -20.34 14.38 -2.91
CA ARG A 415 -19.41 15.28 -3.62
C ARG A 415 -18.96 14.70 -4.95
N GLU A 416 -18.63 13.41 -5.02
CA GLU A 416 -18.23 12.74 -6.26
C GLU A 416 -19.40 12.66 -7.25
N LYS A 417 -20.62 12.34 -6.80
CA LYS A 417 -21.83 12.37 -7.64
C LYS A 417 -22.09 13.78 -8.18
N ALA A 418 -21.93 14.83 -7.36
CA ALA A 418 -22.06 16.21 -7.81
C ALA A 418 -20.96 16.61 -8.82
N LYS A 419 -19.72 16.17 -8.62
CA LYS A 419 -18.60 16.40 -9.54
C LYS A 419 -18.83 15.71 -10.88
N LYS A 420 -19.28 14.44 -10.88
CA LYS A 420 -19.66 13.71 -12.09
C LYS A 420 -20.79 14.40 -12.84
N LYS A 421 -21.86 14.81 -12.14
CA LYS A 421 -22.96 15.59 -12.75
C LYS A 421 -22.46 16.89 -13.39
N ARG A 422 -21.58 17.63 -12.72
CA ARG A 422 -20.97 18.87 -13.25
C ARG A 422 -20.07 18.61 -14.46
N ASN A 423 -19.26 17.55 -14.43
CA ASN A 423 -18.40 17.19 -15.56
C ASN A 423 -19.21 16.71 -16.76
N SER A 424 -20.27 15.92 -16.54
CA SER A 424 -21.22 15.53 -17.59
C SER A 424 -21.91 16.75 -18.22
N TYR A 425 -22.28 17.75 -17.42
CA TYR A 425 -22.80 19.02 -17.92
C TYR A 425 -21.78 19.82 -18.76
N ASN A 426 -20.49 19.76 -18.41
CA ASN A 426 -19.42 20.41 -19.16
C ASN A 426 -18.97 19.62 -20.41
N GLU A 427 -19.22 18.31 -20.48
CA GLU A 427 -19.05 17.48 -21.67
C GLU A 427 -20.17 17.67 -22.71
N TYR A 428 -21.25 18.38 -22.36
CA TYR A 428 -22.19 18.92 -23.33
C TYR A 428 -21.47 20.00 -24.16
N ARG A 429 -20.67 19.57 -25.14
CA ARG A 429 -20.15 20.45 -26.18
C ARG A 429 -21.36 21.16 -26.79
N PRO A 430 -21.45 22.50 -26.75
CA PRO A 430 -22.51 23.19 -27.48
C PRO A 430 -22.40 22.73 -28.93
N ASN A 431 -23.47 22.13 -29.44
CA ASN A 431 -23.47 21.63 -30.81
C ASN A 431 -23.24 22.83 -31.73
N MET A 432 -22.03 22.95 -32.28
CA MET A 432 -21.56 24.14 -33.00
C MET A 432 -22.37 24.41 -34.27
N THR A 433 -23.17 23.44 -34.72
CA THR A 433 -24.19 23.62 -35.78
C THR A 433 -25.22 24.67 -35.41
N PHE A 434 -25.57 24.86 -34.13
CA PHE A 434 -26.53 25.90 -33.71
C PHE A 434 -25.92 27.31 -33.69
N LEU A 435 -24.60 27.44 -33.86
CA LEU A 435 -23.89 28.72 -33.99
C LEU A 435 -23.75 29.16 -35.45
N ARG A 436 -23.88 28.24 -36.43
CA ARG A 436 -23.82 28.57 -37.85
C ARG A 436 -24.99 29.47 -38.26
N GLY A 437 -24.70 30.55 -38.98
CA GLY A 437 -25.69 31.54 -39.42
C GLY A 437 -26.14 32.52 -38.33
N THR A 438 -25.53 32.47 -37.14
CA THR A 438 -25.79 33.44 -36.05
C THR A 438 -24.72 34.52 -36.00
N GLN A 439 -24.98 35.63 -35.32
CA GLN A 439 -23.98 36.69 -35.11
C GLN A 439 -22.75 36.24 -34.28
N PHE A 440 -22.77 35.02 -33.72
CA PHE A 440 -21.68 34.41 -32.97
C PHE A 440 -20.90 33.35 -33.77
N GLU A 441 -21.17 33.24 -35.06
CA GLU A 441 -20.40 32.36 -35.94
C GLU A 441 -18.93 32.82 -36.00
N PRO A 442 -17.93 31.93 -35.81
CA PRO A 442 -16.52 32.32 -35.83
C PRO A 442 -16.13 32.92 -37.20
N GLN A 443 -15.68 34.18 -37.20
CA GLN A 443 -15.17 34.85 -38.40
C GLN A 443 -13.63 34.89 -38.43
N ALA A 444 -13.07 35.10 -39.62
CA ALA A 444 -11.63 35.22 -39.80
C ALA A 444 -11.07 36.44 -39.03
N ILE A 445 -9.88 36.27 -38.46
CA ILE A 445 -9.20 37.30 -37.65
C ILE A 445 -9.03 38.58 -38.50
N GLY A 446 -9.63 39.69 -38.04
CA GLY A 446 -9.58 41.00 -38.70
C GLY A 446 -10.93 41.58 -39.15
N GLN A 447 -12.01 40.78 -39.15
CA GLN A 447 -13.36 41.28 -39.36
C GLN A 447 -13.99 41.74 -38.03
N GLN A 448 -14.36 43.02 -37.92
CA GLN A 448 -15.14 43.54 -36.80
C GLN A 448 -16.61 43.62 -37.21
N GLN A 449 -17.46 42.76 -36.65
CA GLN A 449 -18.91 42.91 -36.69
C GLN A 449 -19.40 43.62 -35.44
N THR A 450 -20.25 44.64 -35.61
CA THR A 450 -20.98 45.27 -34.51
C THR A 450 -22.13 44.36 -34.08
N LEU A 451 -21.99 43.70 -32.93
CA LEU A 451 -23.01 42.83 -32.37
C LEU A 451 -24.21 43.65 -31.89
N THR A 452 -25.44 43.22 -32.21
CA THR A 452 -26.69 43.88 -31.80
C THR A 452 -27.64 42.85 -31.19
N ASN A 453 -28.38 43.22 -30.14
CA ASN A 453 -29.32 42.31 -29.45
C ASN A 453 -28.73 40.96 -28.99
N VAL A 454 -27.45 40.97 -28.58
CA VAL A 454 -26.66 39.82 -28.08
C VAL A 454 -27.43 38.92 -27.11
N LYS A 455 -28.15 39.52 -26.15
CA LYS A 455 -28.91 38.77 -25.13
C LYS A 455 -30.07 37.95 -25.72
N GLN A 456 -30.74 38.47 -26.73
CA GLN A 456 -31.91 37.84 -27.32
C GLN A 456 -31.52 36.71 -28.28
N GLU A 457 -30.43 36.89 -29.02
CA GLU A 457 -29.91 35.83 -29.89
C GLU A 457 -29.28 34.67 -29.09
N ALA A 458 -28.55 34.98 -28.02
CA ALA A 458 -28.08 33.95 -27.07
C ALA A 458 -29.24 33.24 -26.34
N TYR A 459 -30.38 33.91 -26.13
CA TYR A 459 -31.60 33.26 -25.63
C TYR A 459 -32.20 32.31 -26.66
N ASN A 460 -32.28 32.72 -27.94
CA ASN A 460 -32.80 31.88 -29.02
C ASN A 460 -31.94 30.62 -29.25
N ILE A 461 -30.60 30.75 -29.23
CA ILE A 461 -29.67 29.61 -29.36
C ILE A 461 -29.87 28.60 -28.21
N ARG A 462 -30.01 29.09 -26.97
CA ARG A 462 -30.30 28.23 -25.81
C ARG A 462 -31.65 27.54 -25.93
N ARG A 463 -32.69 28.25 -26.41
CA ARG A 463 -34.03 27.67 -26.62
C ARG A 463 -34.01 26.58 -27.70
N ALA A 464 -33.30 26.81 -28.81
CA ALA A 464 -33.14 25.82 -29.89
C ALA A 464 -32.39 24.56 -29.43
N GLY A 465 -31.32 24.71 -28.64
CA GLY A 465 -30.61 23.57 -28.05
C GLY A 465 -31.47 22.75 -27.08
N MET A 466 -32.37 23.40 -26.33
CA MET A 466 -33.31 22.74 -25.42
C MET A 466 -34.37 21.91 -26.17
N HIS A 467 -34.91 22.42 -27.28
CA HIS A 467 -35.90 21.68 -28.09
C HIS A 467 -35.31 20.46 -28.81
N SER A 468 -34.05 20.55 -29.27
CA SER A 468 -33.36 19.40 -29.89
C SER A 468 -33.05 18.29 -28.87
N ALA A 469 -32.80 18.64 -27.61
CA ALA A 469 -32.60 17.66 -26.53
C ALA A 469 -33.91 16.96 -26.12
N THR A 470 -35.06 17.63 -26.26
CA THR A 470 -36.38 17.00 -26.05
C THR A 470 -36.79 16.09 -27.20
N ASP A 471 -36.54 16.47 -28.46
CA ASP A 471 -36.84 15.62 -29.63
C ASP A 471 -36.00 14.33 -29.65
N ALA A 472 -34.74 14.38 -29.21
CA ALA A 472 -33.90 13.19 -29.07
C ALA A 472 -34.42 12.21 -28.00
N LYS A 473 -35.12 12.70 -26.96
CA LYS A 473 -35.81 11.87 -25.96
C LYS A 473 -37.18 11.37 -26.41
N LEU A 474 -37.82 12.02 -27.38
CA LEU A 474 -39.11 11.57 -27.94
C LEU A 474 -38.95 10.46 -28.98
N GLN A 475 -37.78 10.32 -29.61
CA GLN A 475 -37.49 9.22 -30.54
C GLN A 475 -37.41 7.83 -29.86
N THR A 476 -37.37 7.78 -28.53
CA THR A 476 -37.33 6.53 -27.75
C THR A 476 -38.70 6.11 -27.19
N VAL A 477 -39.78 6.83 -27.52
CA VAL A 477 -41.14 6.55 -26.98
C VAL A 477 -42.12 6.31 -28.13
N ASP A 478 -42.93 5.27 -28.00
CA ASP A 478 -43.80 4.73 -29.05
C ASP A 478 -44.80 5.76 -29.62
N SER A 479 -44.94 5.81 -30.94
CA SER A 479 -45.65 6.86 -31.71
C SER A 479 -47.14 7.02 -31.37
N ARG A 480 -47.72 6.05 -30.67
CA ARG A 480 -49.14 6.00 -30.32
C ARG A 480 -49.46 6.89 -29.10
N THR A 481 -48.55 6.97 -28.14
CA THR A 481 -48.71 7.77 -26.91
C THR A 481 -48.57 9.27 -27.18
N ALA A 482 -47.76 9.63 -28.19
CA ALA A 482 -47.60 11.01 -28.64
C ALA A 482 -48.89 11.58 -29.28
N LEU A 483 -49.65 10.76 -30.02
CA LEU A 483 -50.86 11.21 -30.72
C LEU A 483 -52.04 11.45 -29.75
N GLU A 484 -52.19 10.61 -28.72
CA GLU A 484 -53.24 10.72 -27.71
C GLU A 484 -53.08 12.00 -26.85
N SER A 485 -51.85 12.41 -26.60
CA SER A 485 -51.54 13.64 -25.86
C SER A 485 -51.88 14.93 -26.62
N MET A 486 -52.04 14.87 -27.95
CA MET A 486 -52.32 16.04 -28.80
C MET A 486 -53.81 16.30 -29.04
N MET A 487 -54.71 15.41 -28.62
CA MET A 487 -56.15 15.48 -28.95
C MET A 487 -57.07 15.92 -27.80
N SER A 488 -56.54 16.29 -26.63
CA SER A 488 -57.35 16.81 -25.52
C SER A 488 -57.20 18.34 -25.36
N PRO A 489 -58.25 19.14 -25.64
CA PRO A 489 -58.19 20.58 -25.42
C PRO A 489 -58.68 20.92 -24.01
N THR A 490 -57.79 21.31 -23.10
CA THR A 490 -58.17 22.10 -21.92
C THR A 490 -57.17 23.19 -21.61
N GLU A 491 -57.74 24.31 -21.16
CA GLU A 491 -57.24 25.67 -21.22
C GLU A 491 -56.07 25.98 -20.28
N SER A 492 -55.28 26.95 -20.70
CA SER A 492 -54.17 27.54 -19.97
C SER A 492 -54.61 28.17 -18.64
N ARG A 493 -53.98 27.74 -17.53
CA ARG A 493 -53.67 28.63 -16.40
C ARG A 493 -52.41 28.14 -15.68
N GLY A 494 -51.50 29.07 -15.43
CA GLY A 494 -50.14 28.79 -15.02
C GLY A 494 -50.01 28.14 -13.64
N GLU A 495 -49.27 27.04 -13.60
CA GLU A 495 -48.67 26.51 -12.38
C GLU A 495 -47.18 26.23 -12.65
N LYS A 496 -46.32 26.74 -11.74
CA LYS A 496 -44.91 26.35 -11.66
C LYS A 496 -44.86 24.84 -11.36
N ARG A 497 -44.54 24.01 -12.36
CA ARG A 497 -44.19 22.62 -12.09
C ARG A 497 -42.84 22.59 -11.37
N LYS A 498 -42.85 22.11 -10.12
CA LYS A 498 -41.68 21.56 -9.44
C LYS A 498 -41.03 20.54 -10.39
N LEU A 499 -39.70 20.55 -10.47
CA LEU A 499 -38.97 19.46 -11.09
C LEU A 499 -39.40 18.17 -10.39
N ASP A 500 -40.00 17.29 -11.18
CA ASP A 500 -40.33 15.94 -10.79
C ASP A 500 -39.02 15.21 -10.51
N ASP A 501 -38.92 14.70 -9.30
CA ASP A 501 -37.93 13.72 -8.86
C ASP A 501 -38.21 12.45 -9.69
N THR A 502 -37.66 12.41 -10.89
CA THR A 502 -37.54 11.15 -11.61
C THR A 502 -36.30 10.50 -11.05
N ASP A 503 -36.54 9.70 -10.01
CA ASP A 503 -35.67 8.63 -9.53
C ASP A 503 -35.13 7.85 -10.72
N ASP A 504 -33.98 8.29 -11.22
CA ASP A 504 -33.02 7.43 -11.88
C ASP A 504 -32.27 6.70 -10.77
N ASP A 505 -33.01 5.82 -10.08
CA ASP A 505 -32.47 4.69 -9.33
C ASP A 505 -31.90 3.70 -10.35
N SER A 506 -30.83 4.12 -11.03
CA SER A 506 -29.79 3.17 -11.35
C SER A 506 -29.21 2.79 -9.99
N GLU A 507 -29.73 1.72 -9.42
CA GLU A 507 -29.20 1.04 -8.25
C GLU A 507 -27.68 0.96 -8.40
N ASP A 508 -26.95 1.89 -7.78
CA ASP A 508 -25.61 1.59 -7.31
C ASP A 508 -25.86 0.43 -6.35
N GLU A 509 -25.71 -0.81 -6.83
CA GLU A 509 -25.64 -2.03 -6.01
C GLU A 509 -24.52 -1.82 -5.00
N GLN A 510 -24.86 -1.10 -3.93
CA GLN A 510 -24.06 -0.96 -2.76
C GLN A 510 -24.04 -2.37 -2.21
N ALA A 511 -22.87 -3.02 -2.27
CA ALA A 511 -22.66 -4.26 -1.54
C ALA A 511 -23.21 -4.04 -0.13
N HIS A 512 -24.32 -4.71 0.17
CA HIS A 512 -25.07 -4.46 1.39
C HIS A 512 -24.16 -4.87 2.54
N ASP A 513 -23.54 -3.90 3.22
CA ASP A 513 -22.67 -4.18 4.36
C ASP A 513 -23.54 -4.72 5.49
N GLU A 514 -23.60 -6.05 5.60
CA GLU A 514 -24.44 -6.77 6.55
C GLU A 514 -24.17 -6.37 8.01
N VAL A 515 -22.94 -5.91 8.31
CA VAL A 515 -22.52 -5.58 9.68
C VAL A 515 -23.11 -4.26 10.15
N ARG A 516 -23.19 -3.25 9.28
CA ARG A 516 -23.69 -1.89 9.59
C ARG A 516 -23.08 -1.34 10.89
N LEU A 517 -21.80 -1.02 10.86
CA LEU A 517 -21.04 -0.54 12.03
C LEU A 517 -21.60 0.76 12.65
N TRP A 518 -22.34 1.55 11.88
CA TRP A 518 -22.92 2.84 12.31
C TRP A 518 -24.26 2.71 13.05
N GLU A 519 -24.83 1.51 13.14
CA GLU A 519 -26.12 1.22 13.76
C GLU A 519 -25.95 0.46 15.07
N ASP A 520 -26.89 0.65 16.01
CA ASP A 520 -26.90 -0.07 17.28
C ASP A 520 -26.95 -1.59 17.05
N GLY A 521 -26.29 -2.36 17.93
CA GLY A 521 -26.15 -3.82 17.77
C GLY A 521 -25.12 -4.24 16.72
N PHE A 522 -24.27 -3.34 16.21
CA PHE A 522 -23.23 -3.69 15.23
C PHE A 522 -22.27 -4.78 15.72
N LYS A 523 -22.03 -4.84 17.02
CA LYS A 523 -21.08 -5.78 17.62
C LYS A 523 -21.56 -7.22 17.43
N ASP A 524 -22.85 -7.47 17.66
CA ASP A 524 -23.42 -8.80 17.49
C ASP A 524 -23.40 -9.21 16.02
N ARG A 525 -23.82 -8.31 15.11
CA ARG A 525 -23.75 -8.54 13.66
C ARG A 525 -22.33 -8.78 13.15
N TYR A 526 -21.35 -8.09 13.73
CA TYR A 526 -19.94 -8.27 13.37
C TYR A 526 -19.44 -9.66 13.73
N TYR A 527 -19.67 -10.11 14.97
CA TYR A 527 -19.23 -11.44 15.41
C TYR A 527 -19.99 -12.56 14.70
N GLU A 528 -21.28 -12.39 14.43
CA GLU A 528 -22.07 -13.34 13.65
C GLU A 528 -21.56 -13.44 12.21
N SER A 529 -21.41 -12.31 11.50
CA SER A 529 -20.97 -12.29 10.10
C SER A 529 -19.49 -12.70 9.92
N LYS A 530 -18.60 -12.31 10.84
CA LYS A 530 -17.14 -12.48 10.67
C LYS A 530 -16.55 -13.70 11.37
N PHE A 531 -17.19 -14.17 12.44
CA PHE A 531 -16.70 -15.30 13.24
C PHE A 531 -17.70 -16.47 13.30
N ASP A 532 -18.92 -16.31 12.79
CA ASP A 532 -20.00 -17.30 12.90
C ASP A 532 -20.35 -17.61 14.36
N VAL A 533 -20.40 -16.55 15.20
CA VAL A 533 -20.61 -16.63 16.65
C VAL A 533 -21.80 -15.78 17.07
N GLY A 534 -22.74 -16.40 17.80
CA GLY A 534 -23.94 -15.76 18.34
C GLY A 534 -23.66 -14.72 19.43
N SER A 535 -24.69 -13.93 19.76
CA SER A 535 -24.61 -12.86 20.78
C SER A 535 -24.44 -13.37 22.22
N ASP A 536 -24.75 -14.64 22.47
CA ASP A 536 -24.66 -15.32 23.76
C ASP A 536 -23.22 -15.71 24.15
N GLN A 537 -22.31 -15.81 23.19
CA GLN A 537 -20.94 -16.29 23.41
C GLN A 537 -19.94 -15.15 23.69
N LEU A 538 -20.15 -14.40 24.78
CA LEU A 538 -19.22 -13.34 25.18
C LEU A 538 -17.80 -13.85 25.49
N GLU A 539 -17.68 -15.07 26.00
CA GLU A 539 -16.37 -15.69 26.29
C GLU A 539 -15.49 -15.80 25.04
N PHE A 540 -16.11 -16.08 23.88
CA PHE A 540 -15.39 -16.12 22.62
C PHE A 540 -14.78 -14.76 22.28
N ARG A 541 -15.53 -13.65 22.44
CA ARG A 541 -15.04 -12.28 22.18
C ARG A 541 -13.82 -11.96 23.02
N TYR A 542 -13.86 -12.33 24.30
CA TYR A 542 -12.73 -12.16 25.22
C TYR A 542 -11.56 -13.07 24.83
N SER A 543 -11.81 -14.29 24.37
CA SER A 543 -10.74 -15.18 23.88
C SER A 543 -10.00 -14.59 22.68
N VAL A 544 -10.72 -13.95 21.75
CA VAL A 544 -10.12 -13.26 20.59
C VAL A 544 -9.28 -12.07 21.05
N ALA A 545 -9.78 -11.26 21.99
CA ALA A 545 -9.04 -10.15 22.60
C ALA A 545 -7.76 -10.62 23.30
N LEU A 546 -7.81 -11.72 24.06
CA LEU A 546 -6.63 -12.31 24.71
C LEU A 546 -5.58 -12.76 23.69
N GLN A 547 -5.99 -13.46 22.61
CA GLN A 547 -5.05 -13.85 21.55
C GLN A 547 -4.48 -12.64 20.80
N TYR A 548 -5.27 -11.59 20.63
CA TYR A 548 -4.82 -10.35 19.99
C TYR A 548 -3.75 -9.64 20.82
N VAL A 549 -4.00 -9.47 22.13
CA VAL A 549 -3.02 -8.90 23.08
C VAL A 549 -1.75 -9.74 23.14
N ARG A 550 -1.89 -11.07 23.18
CA ARG A 550 -0.74 -11.98 23.10
C ARG A 550 0.08 -11.70 21.83
N GLY A 551 -0.59 -11.46 20.70
CA GLY A 551 0.09 -11.06 19.47
C GLY A 551 0.81 -9.72 19.57
N LEU A 552 0.23 -8.72 20.22
CA LEU A 552 0.90 -7.43 20.42
C LEU A 552 2.17 -7.60 21.26
N CYS A 553 2.13 -8.43 22.30
CA CYS A 553 3.33 -8.79 23.07
C CYS A 553 4.37 -9.51 22.21
N TRP A 554 3.93 -10.41 21.32
CA TRP A 554 4.83 -11.09 20.38
C TRP A 554 5.51 -10.10 19.42
N VAL A 555 4.74 -9.17 18.83
CA VAL A 555 5.26 -8.15 17.90
C VAL A 555 6.26 -7.24 18.60
N LEU A 556 5.95 -6.76 19.80
CA LEU A 556 6.88 -5.93 20.56
C LEU A 556 8.19 -6.67 20.87
N LYS A 557 8.13 -7.93 21.32
CA LYS A 557 9.33 -8.74 21.49
C LYS A 557 10.08 -8.93 20.18
N TYR A 558 9.39 -9.17 19.06
CA TYR A 558 10.02 -9.37 17.76
C TYR A 558 10.87 -8.16 17.32
N TYR A 559 10.39 -6.94 17.62
CA TYR A 559 11.07 -5.70 17.30
C TYR A 559 12.27 -5.42 18.23
N TYR A 560 12.09 -5.59 19.55
CA TYR A 560 13.08 -5.17 20.55
C TYR A 560 14.06 -6.28 20.98
N GLN A 561 13.61 -7.54 21.00
CA GLN A 561 14.37 -8.68 21.51
C GLN A 561 14.65 -9.75 20.44
N GLY A 562 13.95 -9.71 19.30
CA GLY A 562 14.00 -10.75 18.27
C GLY A 562 12.85 -11.75 18.40
N CYS A 563 12.80 -12.74 17.52
CA CYS A 563 11.63 -13.63 17.40
C CYS A 563 11.42 -14.44 18.69
N ALA A 564 10.35 -14.13 19.43
CA ALA A 564 9.99 -14.81 20.66
C ALA A 564 9.40 -16.22 20.42
N SER A 565 8.76 -16.42 19.26
CA SER A 565 8.26 -17.73 18.85
C SER A 565 8.12 -17.83 17.34
N TRP A 566 8.75 -18.83 16.76
CA TRP A 566 8.63 -19.16 15.33
C TRP A 566 7.31 -19.86 14.98
N LYS A 567 6.62 -20.44 15.98
CA LYS A 567 5.37 -21.20 15.80
C LYS A 567 4.11 -20.36 16.05
N TRP A 568 4.20 -19.35 16.90
CA TRP A 568 3.03 -18.55 17.29
C TRP A 568 2.43 -17.83 16.07
N TYR A 569 1.10 -17.75 16.04
CA TYR A 569 0.33 -16.96 15.07
C TYR A 569 -1.01 -16.54 15.68
N PHE A 570 -1.60 -15.48 15.15
CA PHE A 570 -2.96 -15.09 15.47
C PHE A 570 -3.97 -15.96 14.71
N PRO A 571 -4.82 -16.75 15.39
CA PRO A 571 -5.62 -17.79 14.73
C PRO A 571 -6.96 -17.31 14.15
N TYR A 572 -7.14 -16.01 13.98
CA TYR A 572 -8.36 -15.42 13.43
C TYR A 572 -8.04 -14.46 12.28
N HIS A 573 -9.01 -14.27 11.38
CA HIS A 573 -8.87 -13.36 10.23
C HIS A 573 -9.21 -11.91 10.57
N TYR A 574 -9.94 -11.69 11.66
CA TYR A 574 -10.49 -10.39 12.05
C TYR A 574 -10.08 -10.03 13.47
N ALA A 575 -10.00 -8.74 13.74
CA ALA A 575 -9.64 -8.22 15.06
C ALA A 575 -10.90 -8.07 15.95
N PRO A 576 -10.77 -8.15 17.28
CA PRO A 576 -11.86 -7.82 18.19
C PRO A 576 -12.08 -6.29 18.25
N PHE A 577 -13.14 -5.84 18.92
CA PHE A 577 -13.33 -4.41 19.21
C PHE A 577 -12.52 -3.99 20.43
N ALA A 578 -12.19 -2.70 20.56
CA ALA A 578 -11.44 -2.19 21.71
C ALA A 578 -12.20 -2.42 23.03
N SER A 579 -13.53 -2.33 22.98
CA SER A 579 -14.43 -2.66 24.09
C SER A 579 -14.37 -4.13 24.57
N ASP A 580 -13.81 -5.06 23.79
CA ASP A 580 -13.66 -6.48 24.17
C ASP A 580 -12.39 -6.78 24.99
N PHE A 581 -11.48 -5.82 25.13
CA PHE A 581 -10.21 -6.00 25.86
C PHE A 581 -10.39 -5.91 27.38
N CYS A 582 -11.42 -6.55 27.93
CA CYS A 582 -11.58 -6.66 29.38
C CYS A 582 -10.86 -7.89 29.94
N ASN A 583 -10.39 -7.81 31.19
CA ASN A 583 -9.72 -8.90 31.90
C ASN A 583 -8.45 -9.44 31.24
N ILE A 584 -7.73 -8.60 30.48
CA ILE A 584 -6.47 -8.99 29.83
C ILE A 584 -5.26 -8.95 30.78
N ALA A 585 -5.40 -8.29 31.94
CA ALA A 585 -4.30 -8.09 32.90
C ALA A 585 -3.64 -9.39 33.40
N GLY A 586 -4.38 -10.49 33.50
CA GLY A 586 -3.87 -11.79 33.99
C GLY A 586 -3.31 -12.71 32.92
N LEU A 587 -3.24 -12.27 31.65
CA LEU A 587 -2.76 -13.10 30.55
C LEU A 587 -1.25 -13.32 30.64
N SER A 588 -0.82 -14.59 30.51
CA SER A 588 0.62 -14.89 30.38
C SER A 588 1.17 -14.34 29.06
N THR A 589 2.25 -13.57 29.17
CA THR A 589 3.01 -13.03 28.02
C THR A 589 4.16 -13.95 27.59
N GLU A 590 4.24 -15.15 28.15
CA GLU A 590 5.28 -16.12 27.83
C GLU A 590 4.94 -16.88 26.54
N PHE A 591 6.00 -17.16 25.77
CA PHE A 591 5.93 -17.93 24.54
C PHE A 591 6.75 -19.21 24.70
N GLU A 592 6.42 -20.24 23.90
CA GLU A 592 7.19 -21.48 23.86
C GLU A 592 8.66 -21.19 23.54
N ALA A 593 9.55 -21.56 24.46
CA ALA A 593 11.00 -21.43 24.27
C ALA A 593 11.52 -22.40 23.21
N ASP A 594 12.69 -22.11 22.64
CA ASP A 594 13.42 -22.98 21.70
C ASP A 594 12.64 -23.41 20.45
N THR A 595 11.63 -22.61 20.06
CA THR A 595 10.96 -22.79 18.77
C THR A 595 11.95 -22.57 17.62
N LYS A 596 11.81 -23.38 16.57
CA LYS A 596 12.70 -23.34 15.40
C LYS A 596 11.96 -22.81 14.18
N PRO A 597 12.65 -22.11 13.27
CA PRO A 597 12.10 -21.80 11.95
C PRO A 597 11.76 -23.09 11.21
N PHE A 598 10.77 -23.00 10.32
CA PHE A 598 10.50 -24.06 9.35
C PHE A 598 11.71 -24.27 8.42
N ASN A 599 11.79 -25.44 7.79
CA ASN A 599 12.70 -25.60 6.66
C ASN A 599 12.18 -24.82 5.43
N PRO A 600 13.05 -24.38 4.51
CA PRO A 600 12.62 -23.60 3.34
C PRO A 600 11.49 -24.27 2.53
N LEU A 601 11.60 -25.57 2.26
CA LEU A 601 10.56 -26.32 1.53
C LEU A 601 9.24 -26.44 2.31
N GLU A 602 9.30 -26.56 3.64
CA GLU A 602 8.09 -26.57 4.48
C GLU A 602 7.38 -25.22 4.45
N GLN A 603 8.15 -24.12 4.47
CA GLN A 603 7.59 -22.79 4.28
C GLN A 603 6.92 -22.66 2.91
N LEU A 604 7.57 -23.11 1.83
CA LEU A 604 6.98 -23.05 0.48
C LEU A 604 5.60 -23.72 0.43
N MET A 605 5.47 -24.93 1.00
CA MET A 605 4.18 -25.62 1.12
C MET A 605 3.18 -24.86 1.99
N GLY A 606 3.66 -24.15 3.01
CA GLY A 606 2.82 -23.35 3.91
C GLY A 606 2.31 -22.04 3.32
N VAL A 607 2.97 -21.48 2.29
CA VAL A 607 2.66 -20.14 1.74
C VAL A 607 2.18 -20.16 0.29
N PHE A 608 2.54 -21.15 -0.52
CA PHE A 608 2.18 -21.15 -1.94
C PHE A 608 0.76 -21.66 -2.24
N PRO A 609 0.07 -21.03 -3.21
CA PRO A 609 -1.11 -21.62 -3.83
C PRO A 609 -0.71 -22.75 -4.78
N ALA A 610 -1.66 -23.66 -5.09
CA ALA A 610 -1.44 -24.77 -6.02
C ALA A 610 -0.98 -24.31 -7.42
N ALA A 611 -1.34 -23.07 -7.83
CA ALA A 611 -0.90 -22.48 -9.09
C ALA A 611 0.63 -22.25 -9.19
N SER A 612 1.33 -22.19 -8.05
CA SER A 612 2.79 -22.01 -7.96
C SER A 612 3.54 -23.29 -7.58
N SER A 613 2.92 -24.46 -7.77
CA SER A 613 3.51 -25.77 -7.44
C SER A 613 4.79 -26.10 -8.22
N LYS A 614 5.05 -25.42 -9.35
CA LYS A 614 6.28 -25.56 -10.15
C LYS A 614 7.58 -25.24 -9.39
N HIS A 615 7.48 -24.54 -8.26
CA HIS A 615 8.62 -24.11 -7.46
C HIS A 615 8.95 -25.04 -6.29
N VAL A 616 8.14 -26.08 -6.06
CA VAL A 616 8.42 -27.14 -5.08
C VAL A 616 8.84 -28.42 -5.81
N PRO A 617 9.54 -29.36 -5.14
CA PRO A 617 9.85 -30.65 -5.73
C PRO A 617 8.60 -31.36 -6.26
N GLU A 618 8.74 -32.08 -7.39
CA GLU A 618 7.60 -32.68 -8.11
C GLU A 618 6.72 -33.58 -7.21
N VAL A 619 7.33 -34.40 -6.36
CA VAL A 619 6.62 -35.26 -5.40
C VAL A 619 5.80 -34.47 -4.37
N TRP A 620 6.21 -33.24 -4.05
CA TRP A 620 5.48 -32.36 -3.13
C TRP A 620 4.41 -31.55 -3.85
N ALA A 621 4.61 -31.23 -5.13
CA ALA A 621 3.62 -30.56 -5.97
C ALA A 621 2.31 -31.36 -6.07
N GLU A 622 2.38 -32.69 -6.09
CA GLU A 622 1.21 -33.58 -6.06
C GLU A 622 0.32 -33.37 -4.82
N LEU A 623 0.93 -33.02 -3.67
CA LEU A 623 0.21 -32.75 -2.42
C LEU A 623 -0.59 -31.43 -2.45
N MET A 624 -0.31 -30.55 -3.41
CA MET A 624 -1.00 -29.26 -3.55
C MET A 624 -2.21 -29.35 -4.49
N SER A 625 -2.23 -30.33 -5.41
CA SER A 625 -3.25 -30.46 -6.46
C SER A 625 -4.17 -31.66 -6.27
N SER A 626 -3.72 -32.71 -5.59
CA SER A 626 -4.50 -33.94 -5.45
C SER A 626 -5.71 -33.75 -4.52
N PRO A 627 -6.95 -34.01 -4.99
CA PRO A 627 -8.15 -33.95 -4.14
C PRO A 627 -8.15 -34.95 -2.99
N THR A 628 -7.33 -36.01 -3.07
CA THR A 628 -7.20 -37.05 -2.04
C THR A 628 -6.00 -36.83 -1.13
N SER A 629 -5.20 -35.79 -1.37
CA SER A 629 -4.10 -35.43 -0.47
C SER A 629 -4.68 -34.95 0.86
N ILE A 630 -4.37 -35.69 1.92
CA ILE A 630 -4.67 -35.24 3.28
C ILE A 630 -3.46 -34.40 3.73
N PRO A 631 -3.62 -33.11 4.08
CA PRO A 631 -2.61 -32.42 4.86
C PRO A 631 -2.51 -33.18 6.19
N ARG A 632 -1.42 -33.93 6.39
CA ARG A 632 -1.24 -34.92 7.48
C ARG A 632 -1.20 -34.33 8.90
N THR A 633 -1.67 -33.10 9.12
CA THR A 633 -1.64 -32.38 10.40
C THR A 633 -2.93 -32.45 11.23
N LEU A 634 -3.96 -33.20 10.82
CA LEU A 634 -5.23 -33.31 11.58
C LEU A 634 -5.46 -34.67 12.25
N ARG A 635 -4.41 -35.47 12.54
CA ARG A 635 -4.56 -36.77 13.24
C ARG A 635 -3.78 -36.93 14.55
N SER A 636 -3.28 -35.85 15.15
CA SER A 636 -2.70 -35.95 16.49
C SER A 636 -2.87 -34.66 17.29
N THR A 637 -4.06 -34.50 17.87
CA THR A 637 -4.34 -34.00 19.24
C THR A 637 -5.82 -34.19 19.49
#